data_AF-A0A1M4SQD2-F1
#
_entry.id   AF-A0A1M4SQD2-F1
#
_cell.length_a   1.000
_cell.length_b   1.000
_cell.length_c   1.000
_cell.angle_alpha   90.00
_cell.angle_beta   90.00
_cell.angle_gamma   90.00
#
_symmetry.space_group_name_H-M   'P 1'
#
loop_
_entity.id
_entity.type
_entity.pdbx_description
1 polymer ?
#
loop_
_entity_poly.entity_id
_entity_poly.type
_entity_poly.pdbx_seq_one_letter_code
_entity_poly.pdbx_strand_id
1 'polypeptide(L)'
;MITLFNTVIVKTQIIKRRYGWFLIAALVMASCQQEESIDELISGGSSNADGVTLSFSVAGELSPRTNLPGSDNMQHVTSVRLYIFNGTNDNAPCIASEDIGWSAYFGNNPPTVTATMKYHVKYGGFVKGNPYTFLAVGLDDKSGSTYGFPNAIQVGSTVLSGAIATLAGTEASTWTSMRQSELFAGSTVLTPGTTPIQGNVDLWRRVAGVMGWFTNIPTQIGGTRVTAIRITLYTQQNKSVPLLQRSQTPVFADYINSPLTITGGNVLVNIAVPTGVLPVTVLSQGSYVLPVPSPTPGGANYTLKVELTDASGNALRSIRVTLSDSDDSNSSGEGGTGIIDPDGASHFPIVANRFYGVGSKLLPINLGGTVLRSTISADNKSAWEDLREK
;
A
#
# COMPACT_ATOMS: atom_id res chain seq x y z
N MET A 1 24.69 -8.39 51.10
CA MET A 1 24.94 -8.07 52.52
C MET A 1 25.48 -6.64 52.54
N ILE A 2 24.62 -5.65 52.76
CA ILE A 2 24.53 -4.86 54.02
C ILE A 2 25.71 -3.88 54.16
N THR A 3 25.58 -2.55 54.34
CA THR A 3 24.41 -1.64 54.46
C THR A 3 24.89 -0.16 54.49
N LEU A 4 24.10 0.79 53.93
CA LEU A 4 24.06 2.28 54.11
C LEU A 4 25.37 3.11 54.06
N PHE A 5 25.51 4.12 53.18
CA PHE A 5 24.90 5.47 53.23
C PHE A 5 25.19 6.28 54.51
N ASN A 6 25.81 7.46 54.33
CA ASN A 6 25.30 8.67 54.97
C ASN A 6 25.64 9.94 54.17
N THR A 7 24.62 10.78 53.96
CA THR A 7 24.68 12.09 53.31
C THR A 7 24.72 13.17 54.38
N VAL A 8 25.28 14.37 54.13
CA VAL A 8 24.69 15.67 54.54
C VAL A 8 25.41 16.83 53.84
N ILE A 9 24.65 17.91 53.59
CA ILE A 9 24.93 19.08 52.73
C ILE A 9 25.20 20.31 53.63
N VAL A 10 25.40 21.51 53.03
CA VAL A 10 25.19 22.89 53.59
C VAL A 10 26.47 23.52 54.23
N LYS A 11 26.88 24.80 54.09
CA LYS A 11 26.37 26.14 53.62
C LYS A 11 27.56 26.93 52.97
N THR A 12 27.48 27.68 51.85
CA THR A 12 26.86 29.01 51.58
C THR A 12 27.58 30.27 52.12
N GLN A 13 28.15 31.10 51.22
CA GLN A 13 28.04 32.58 51.06
C GLN A 13 28.53 32.94 49.62
N ILE A 14 28.12 33.97 48.85
CA ILE A 14 27.16 35.11 48.93
C ILE A 14 27.64 36.46 49.54
N ILE A 15 28.16 37.36 48.68
CA ILE A 15 28.08 38.85 48.68
C ILE A 15 28.33 39.28 47.21
N LYS A 16 27.37 39.81 46.42
CA LYS A 16 26.66 41.12 46.41
C LYS A 16 27.55 42.34 46.03
N ARG A 17 27.13 43.39 45.29
CA ARG A 17 26.03 43.69 44.30
C ARG A 17 25.99 45.23 44.07
N ARG A 18 26.01 45.74 42.83
CA ARG A 18 25.40 47.03 42.32
C ARG A 18 25.87 47.25 40.85
N TYR A 19 25.01 47.30 39.82
CA TYR A 19 24.04 48.37 39.43
C TYR A 19 24.74 49.70 39.05
N GLY A 20 24.48 50.36 37.91
CA GLY A 20 23.60 50.17 36.74
C GLY A 20 24.13 51.10 35.60
N TRP A 21 23.51 51.35 34.43
CA TRP A 21 22.20 51.05 33.82
C TRP A 21 22.33 51.16 32.27
N PHE A 22 21.36 50.60 31.56
CA PHE A 22 20.97 50.77 30.14
C PHE A 22 21.66 51.82 29.24
N LEU A 23 21.97 51.39 28.00
CA LEU A 23 21.48 52.07 26.79
C LEU A 23 21.25 51.05 25.67
N ILE A 24 20.11 51.17 24.97
CA ILE A 24 19.69 50.33 23.84
C ILE A 24 19.99 51.07 22.54
N ALA A 25 20.61 50.40 21.56
CA ALA A 25 20.59 50.80 20.16
C ALA A 25 20.56 49.54 19.29
N ALA A 26 19.62 49.47 18.34
CA ALA A 26 19.34 48.27 17.57
C ALA A 26 20.16 48.21 16.27
N LEU A 27 20.65 47.01 15.92
CA LEU A 27 21.13 46.68 14.57
C LEU A 27 21.09 45.16 14.36
N VAL A 28 19.88 44.59 14.36
CA VAL A 28 19.65 43.26 13.81
C VAL A 28 19.42 43.44 12.32
N MET A 29 20.38 43.02 11.50
CA MET A 29 20.16 42.93 10.05
C MET A 29 19.19 41.78 9.77
N ALA A 30 17.91 42.12 9.61
CA ALA A 30 16.93 41.21 9.07
C ALA A 30 17.27 40.97 7.59
N SER A 31 17.80 39.79 7.27
CA SER A 31 17.91 39.31 5.90
C SER A 31 16.52 38.91 5.40
N CYS A 32 15.71 39.90 5.02
CA CYS A 32 14.55 39.65 4.18
C CYS A 32 15.07 39.15 2.82
N GLN A 33 15.02 37.84 2.59
CA GLN A 33 14.89 37.38 1.21
C GLN A 33 13.50 37.82 0.76
N GLN A 34 13.49 38.84 -0.08
CA GLN A 34 12.29 39.30 -0.75
C GLN A 34 11.97 38.26 -1.83
N GLU A 35 10.95 37.44 -1.59
CA GLU A 35 10.25 36.78 -2.70
C GLU A 35 9.68 37.90 -3.57
N GLU A 36 10.29 38.11 -4.75
CA GLU A 36 9.70 38.95 -5.79
C GLU A 36 8.46 38.23 -6.31
N SER A 37 7.31 38.57 -5.72
CA SER A 37 6.01 38.37 -6.33
C SER A 37 5.95 39.19 -7.62
N ILE A 38 6.19 38.54 -8.77
CA ILE A 38 5.87 39.12 -10.07
C ILE A 38 4.35 39.10 -10.20
N ASP A 39 3.71 40.14 -9.66
CA ASP A 39 2.33 40.51 -9.98
C ASP A 39 2.29 41.03 -11.42
N GLU A 40 2.08 40.12 -12.38
CA GLU A 40 1.77 40.53 -13.75
C GLU A 40 0.26 40.82 -13.87
N LEU A 41 -0.08 42.10 -13.78
CA LEU A 41 -1.42 42.62 -14.01
C LEU A 41 -1.91 42.30 -15.44
N ILE A 42 -2.86 41.37 -15.58
CA ILE A 42 -3.69 41.27 -16.78
C ILE A 42 -5.12 41.71 -16.46
N SER A 43 -5.40 42.97 -16.78
CA SER A 43 -6.77 43.47 -16.91
C SER A 43 -7.38 42.92 -18.20
N GLY A 44 -8.30 41.96 -18.06
CA GLY A 44 -9.05 41.38 -19.17
C GLY A 44 -9.97 40.28 -18.65
N GLY A 45 -11.17 40.16 -19.23
CA GLY A 45 -12.12 39.11 -18.89
C GLY A 45 -11.65 37.74 -19.40
N SER A 46 -10.64 37.16 -18.77
CA SER A 46 -10.15 35.81 -19.08
C SER A 46 -11.19 34.75 -18.73
N SER A 47 -11.50 33.88 -19.68
CA SER A 47 -12.22 32.62 -19.44
C SER A 47 -11.34 31.55 -18.76
N ASN A 48 -10.03 31.75 -18.82
CA ASN A 48 -9.03 30.81 -18.32
C ASN A 48 -8.77 31.09 -16.84
N ALA A 49 -8.59 30.04 -16.08
CA ALA A 49 -8.34 30.11 -14.64
C ALA A 49 -6.85 30.24 -14.32
N ASP A 50 -6.57 30.72 -13.10
CA ASP A 50 -5.22 30.81 -12.58
C ASP A 50 -4.64 29.42 -12.23
N GLY A 51 -3.31 29.37 -12.08
CA GLY A 51 -2.55 28.13 -11.92
C GLY A 51 -2.94 27.26 -10.72
N VAL A 52 -2.72 25.95 -10.87
CA VAL A 52 -3.00 24.94 -9.84
C VAL A 52 -1.68 24.46 -9.22
N THR A 53 -1.64 24.38 -7.90
CA THR A 53 -0.52 23.77 -7.16
C THR A 53 -1.01 22.57 -6.36
N LEU A 54 -0.32 21.44 -6.49
CA LEU A 54 -0.66 20.21 -5.76
C LEU A 54 0.43 19.88 -4.74
N SER A 55 0.02 19.49 -3.54
CA SER A 55 0.87 18.80 -2.57
C SER A 55 0.59 17.30 -2.70
N PHE A 56 1.53 16.55 -3.25
CA PHE A 56 1.48 15.09 -3.27
C PHE A 56 2.03 14.55 -1.96
N SER A 57 1.28 13.69 -1.29
CA SER A 57 1.79 12.84 -0.20
C SER A 57 1.74 11.40 -0.67
N VAL A 58 2.84 10.66 -0.61
CA VAL A 58 2.76 9.20 -0.77
C VAL A 58 2.82 8.60 0.62
N ALA A 59 1.66 8.16 1.11
CA ALA A 59 1.52 7.64 2.46
C ALA A 59 2.25 6.31 2.61
N GLY A 60 3.17 6.27 3.57
CA GLY A 60 3.94 5.10 3.94
C GLY A 60 4.23 5.14 5.42
N GLU A 61 3.34 4.50 6.19
CA GLU A 61 3.65 4.09 7.55
C GLU A 61 4.83 3.10 7.51
N LEU A 62 5.59 3.06 8.60
CA LEU A 62 6.94 2.46 8.67
C LEU A 62 6.84 0.91 8.68
N SER A 63 7.86 0.06 8.86
CA SER A 63 9.33 0.14 8.94
C SER A 63 9.87 -1.25 8.48
N PRO A 64 11.18 -1.52 8.43
CA PRO A 64 11.71 -2.46 7.43
C PRO A 64 11.78 -3.95 7.85
N ARG A 65 12.00 -4.80 6.83
CA ARG A 65 12.48 -6.20 6.85
C ARG A 65 11.53 -7.34 7.25
N THR A 66 10.95 -7.98 6.23
CA THR A 66 11.51 -9.27 5.78
C THR A 66 11.43 -9.39 4.27
N ASN A 67 12.57 -9.67 3.64
CA ASN A 67 12.72 -9.87 2.21
C ASN A 67 11.59 -10.71 1.60
N LEU A 68 10.82 -10.09 0.69
CA LEU A 68 10.61 -10.76 -0.60
C LEU A 68 12.00 -11.16 -1.10
N PRO A 69 12.28 -12.43 -1.49
CA PRO A 69 13.61 -12.80 -1.98
C PRO A 69 14.03 -11.91 -3.15
N GLY A 70 14.84 -10.87 -2.89
CA GLY A 70 15.23 -9.85 -3.87
C GLY A 70 14.94 -8.38 -3.53
N SER A 71 14.22 -8.01 -2.45
CA SER A 71 14.05 -6.59 -2.07
C SER A 71 13.95 -6.36 -0.56
N ASP A 72 14.74 -5.41 -0.04
CA ASP A 72 14.57 -4.84 1.30
C ASP A 72 13.21 -4.13 1.39
N ASN A 73 12.39 -4.42 2.41
CA ASN A 73 11.05 -3.84 2.52
C ASN A 73 11.14 -2.33 2.79
N MET A 74 10.81 -1.56 1.75
CA MET A 74 10.92 -0.12 1.67
C MET A 74 9.69 0.38 0.87
N GLN A 75 9.26 1.61 1.08
CA GLN A 75 8.32 2.24 0.15
C GLN A 75 9.07 2.50 -1.16
N HIS A 76 8.60 1.95 -2.28
CA HIS A 76 9.37 1.95 -3.54
C HIS A 76 8.82 2.89 -4.61
N VAL A 77 8.04 3.93 -4.28
CA VAL A 77 7.55 4.88 -5.30
C VAL A 77 8.71 5.67 -5.90
N THR A 78 9.19 5.21 -7.06
CA THR A 78 10.27 5.80 -7.83
C THR A 78 9.75 6.89 -8.77
N SER A 79 8.51 6.77 -9.26
CA SER A 79 7.91 7.76 -10.15
C SER A 79 6.44 8.00 -9.80
N VAL A 80 5.98 9.22 -10.07
CA VAL A 80 4.58 9.62 -9.93
C VAL A 80 4.14 10.30 -11.22
N ARG A 81 3.00 9.86 -11.76
CA ARG A 81 2.40 10.38 -12.98
C ARG A 81 1.06 11.03 -12.63
N LEU A 82 0.93 12.32 -12.92
CA LEU A 82 -0.33 13.06 -12.77
C LEU A 82 -1.14 12.95 -14.06
N TYR A 83 -2.43 12.66 -13.94
CA TYR A 83 -3.42 12.70 -15.01
C TYR A 83 -4.52 13.69 -14.62
N ILE A 84 -4.95 14.52 -15.57
CA ILE A 84 -5.96 15.54 -15.35
C ILE A 84 -7.17 15.19 -16.21
N PHE A 85 -8.35 15.10 -15.59
CA PHE A 85 -9.61 14.80 -16.25
C PHE A 85 -10.53 16.03 -16.22
N ASN A 86 -11.19 16.31 -17.34
CA ASN A 86 -12.11 17.44 -17.49
C ASN A 86 -13.49 17.10 -16.93
N GLY A 87 -13.70 17.35 -15.64
CA GLY A 87 -14.88 16.95 -14.88
C GLY A 87 -14.62 15.84 -13.86
N THR A 88 -15.70 15.43 -13.20
CA THR A 88 -15.70 14.47 -12.07
C THR A 88 -16.58 13.24 -12.30
N ASN A 89 -17.28 13.19 -13.44
CA ASN A 89 -18.16 12.07 -13.79
C ASN A 89 -17.39 11.00 -14.57
N ASP A 90 -17.98 9.80 -14.66
CA ASP A 90 -17.39 8.62 -15.32
C ASP A 90 -16.92 8.83 -16.76
N ASN A 91 -17.50 9.80 -17.49
CA ASN A 91 -17.20 10.13 -18.88
C ASN A 91 -16.25 11.33 -19.04
N ALA A 92 -15.77 11.93 -17.95
CA ALA A 92 -14.82 13.03 -17.99
C ALA A 92 -13.54 12.57 -18.71
N PRO A 93 -13.10 13.22 -19.81
CA PRO A 93 -11.93 12.78 -20.58
C PRO A 93 -10.62 13.20 -19.91
N CYS A 94 -9.59 12.37 -20.02
CA CYS A 94 -8.21 12.72 -19.68
C CYS A 94 -7.70 13.76 -20.69
N ILE A 95 -7.33 14.95 -20.20
CA ILE A 95 -6.91 16.10 -21.01
C ILE A 95 -5.42 16.43 -20.89
N ALA A 96 -4.74 15.92 -19.85
CA ALA A 96 -3.29 16.06 -19.68
C ALA A 96 -2.69 14.88 -18.91
N SER A 97 -1.40 14.63 -19.16
CA SER A 97 -0.58 13.67 -18.42
C SER A 97 0.80 14.27 -18.19
N GLU A 98 1.24 14.32 -16.93
CA GLU A 98 2.47 15.01 -16.51
C GLU A 98 3.34 14.11 -15.64
N ASP A 99 4.60 13.93 -16.04
CA ASP A 99 5.61 13.48 -15.09
C ASP A 99 5.89 14.63 -14.11
N ILE A 100 5.66 14.38 -12.82
CA ILE A 100 5.90 15.41 -11.80
C ILE A 100 7.38 15.47 -11.38
N GLY A 101 8.21 14.51 -11.81
CA GLY A 101 9.65 14.48 -11.51
C GLY A 101 9.98 13.98 -10.10
N TRP A 102 9.14 13.11 -9.52
CA TRP A 102 9.24 12.63 -8.13
C TRP A 102 10.65 12.18 -7.73
N SER A 103 11.28 11.27 -8.49
CA SER A 103 12.66 10.82 -8.21
C SER A 103 13.65 11.98 -8.20
N ALA A 104 13.59 12.87 -9.19
CA ALA A 104 14.51 13.99 -9.34
C ALA A 104 14.36 15.03 -8.22
N TYR A 105 13.14 15.27 -7.74
CA TYR A 105 12.86 16.12 -6.58
C TYR A 105 13.56 15.59 -5.31
N PHE A 106 13.60 14.27 -5.14
CA PHE A 106 14.36 13.60 -4.07
C PHE A 106 15.80 13.22 -4.48
N GLY A 107 16.42 13.96 -5.40
CA GLY A 107 17.83 13.81 -5.75
C GLY A 107 18.20 12.50 -6.46
N ASN A 108 17.24 11.87 -7.12
CA ASN A 108 17.30 10.51 -7.69
C ASN A 108 17.52 9.39 -6.65
N ASN A 109 17.21 9.66 -5.39
CA ASN A 109 17.12 8.66 -4.32
C ASN A 109 15.70 8.69 -3.73
N PRO A 110 14.72 8.00 -4.36
CA PRO A 110 13.32 8.08 -3.97
C PRO A 110 13.09 7.77 -2.49
N PRO A 111 12.11 8.45 -1.86
CA PRO A 111 11.88 8.35 -0.43
C PRO A 111 11.35 6.97 -0.05
N THR A 112 11.87 6.50 1.08
CA THR A 112 11.71 5.13 1.59
C THR A 112 10.62 5.01 2.67
N VAL A 113 10.02 6.16 3.01
CA VAL A 113 9.06 6.46 4.06
C VAL A 113 8.09 7.54 3.55
N THR A 114 7.00 7.82 4.28
CA THR A 114 6.08 8.92 3.96
C THR A 114 6.83 10.20 3.58
N ALA A 115 6.56 10.71 2.39
CA ALA A 115 7.20 11.91 1.86
C ALA A 115 6.19 12.76 1.09
N THR A 116 6.50 14.06 1.00
CA THR A 116 5.65 15.06 0.35
C THR A 116 6.41 15.89 -0.68
N MET A 117 5.73 16.24 -1.77
CA MET A 117 6.26 17.06 -2.85
C MET A 117 5.21 18.11 -3.25
N LYS A 118 5.60 19.39 -3.29
CA LYS A 118 4.81 20.44 -3.93
C LYS A 118 5.13 20.51 -5.41
N TYR A 119 4.11 20.70 -6.23
CA TYR A 119 4.22 20.72 -7.68
C TYR A 119 3.24 21.73 -8.29
N HIS A 120 3.75 22.62 -9.15
CA HIS A 120 2.92 23.49 -9.97
C HIS A 120 2.54 22.74 -11.25
N VAL A 121 1.23 22.62 -11.49
CA VAL A 121 0.67 21.89 -12.64
C VAL A 121 1.00 22.64 -13.93
N LYS A 122 1.53 21.94 -14.94
CA LYS A 122 2.00 22.55 -16.20
C LYS A 122 0.85 22.81 -17.18
N TYR A 123 -0.22 22.03 -17.13
CA TYR A 123 -1.42 22.25 -17.92
C TYR A 123 -2.06 23.60 -17.56
N GLY A 124 -2.05 24.56 -18.49
CA GLY A 124 -2.66 25.89 -18.32
C GLY A 124 -4.05 26.05 -18.91
N GLY A 125 -4.63 25.00 -19.52
CA GLY A 125 -5.93 25.08 -20.22
C GLY A 125 -7.16 25.01 -19.31
N PHE A 126 -7.06 25.44 -18.06
CA PHE A 126 -8.17 25.40 -17.11
C PHE A 126 -9.22 26.45 -17.43
N VAL A 127 -10.49 26.05 -17.43
CA VAL A 127 -11.64 26.96 -17.55
C VAL A 127 -12.11 27.33 -16.15
N LYS A 128 -12.30 28.64 -15.91
CA LYS A 128 -12.77 29.16 -14.63
C LYS A 128 -14.11 28.54 -14.22
N GLY A 129 -14.18 27.99 -13.01
CA GLY A 129 -15.40 27.42 -12.45
C GLY A 129 -15.71 25.98 -12.89
N ASN A 130 -14.93 25.40 -13.80
CA ASN A 130 -15.06 23.98 -14.14
C ASN A 130 -14.30 23.12 -13.11
N PRO A 131 -14.91 22.04 -12.57
CA PRO A 131 -14.20 21.09 -11.72
C PRO A 131 -13.34 20.14 -12.55
N TYR A 132 -12.15 19.82 -12.06
CA TYR A 132 -11.22 18.87 -12.68
C TYR A 132 -10.81 17.81 -11.65
N THR A 133 -10.75 16.54 -12.07
CA THR A 133 -10.17 15.47 -11.25
C THR A 133 -8.68 15.32 -11.57
N PHE A 134 -7.86 15.46 -10.54
CA PHE A 134 -6.41 15.27 -10.58
C PHE A 134 -6.10 13.90 -9.98
N LEU A 135 -5.76 12.93 -10.84
CA LEU A 135 -5.42 11.57 -10.45
C LEU A 135 -3.90 11.39 -10.52
N ALA A 136 -3.25 11.10 -9.40
CA ALA A 136 -1.86 10.68 -9.37
C ALA A 136 -1.75 9.15 -9.30
N VAL A 137 -0.82 8.59 -10.07
CA VAL A 137 -0.43 7.18 -10.01
C VAL A 137 1.04 7.11 -9.60
N GLY A 138 1.33 6.45 -8.49
CA GLY A 138 2.67 6.20 -7.98
C GLY A 138 3.13 4.78 -8.33
N LEU A 139 4.34 4.65 -8.83
CA LEU A 139 4.89 3.42 -9.40
C LEU A 139 6.25 3.09 -8.78
N ASP A 140 6.50 1.81 -8.55
CA ASP A 140 7.83 1.28 -8.28
C ASP A 140 8.57 0.95 -9.58
N ASP A 141 9.76 0.33 -9.46
CA ASP A 141 10.59 -0.01 -10.60
C ASP A 141 10.04 -1.19 -11.45
N LYS A 142 8.93 -1.83 -11.02
CA LYS A 142 8.24 -2.91 -11.74
C LYS A 142 6.86 -2.51 -12.22
N SER A 143 6.10 -1.75 -11.45
CA SER A 143 4.65 -1.58 -11.66
C SER A 143 4.32 -0.75 -12.89
N GLY A 144 5.23 0.13 -13.31
CA GLY A 144 5.16 0.80 -14.61
C GLY A 144 5.08 -0.18 -15.78
N SER A 145 5.98 -1.18 -15.84
CA SER A 145 5.97 -2.19 -16.90
C SER A 145 4.85 -3.22 -16.71
N THR A 146 4.57 -3.63 -15.48
CA THR A 146 3.52 -4.61 -15.14
C THR A 146 2.12 -4.12 -15.50
N TYR A 147 1.82 -2.83 -15.34
CA TYR A 147 0.51 -2.25 -15.63
C TYR A 147 0.48 -1.33 -16.86
N GLY A 148 1.57 -1.27 -17.64
CA GLY A 148 1.63 -0.55 -18.91
C GLY A 148 1.67 0.98 -18.82
N PHE A 149 2.05 1.55 -17.68
CA PHE A 149 2.15 3.00 -17.50
C PHE A 149 3.39 3.59 -18.20
N PRO A 150 3.32 4.86 -18.68
CA PRO A 150 2.17 5.77 -18.62
C PRO A 150 1.06 5.47 -19.66
N ASN A 151 1.32 4.61 -20.64
CA ASN A 151 0.44 4.40 -21.80
C ASN A 151 -0.93 3.76 -21.51
N ALA A 152 -1.12 3.22 -20.30
CA ALA A 152 -2.40 2.70 -19.81
C ALA A 152 -3.50 3.77 -19.70
N ILE A 153 -3.14 5.05 -19.56
CA ILE A 153 -4.08 6.18 -19.51
C ILE A 153 -3.68 7.17 -20.60
N GLN A 154 -4.56 7.37 -21.58
CA GLN A 154 -4.27 8.12 -22.80
C GLN A 154 -5.06 9.42 -22.85
N VAL A 155 -4.33 10.54 -23.02
CA VAL A 155 -4.91 11.87 -23.24
C VAL A 155 -5.78 11.85 -24.49
N GLY A 156 -7.00 12.37 -24.39
CA GLY A 156 -7.98 12.41 -25.47
C GLY A 156 -8.73 11.10 -25.73
N SER A 157 -8.41 10.00 -25.05
CA SER A 157 -9.08 8.70 -25.25
C SER A 157 -9.60 8.05 -23.96
N THR A 158 -8.84 8.08 -22.86
CA THR A 158 -9.28 7.51 -21.58
C THR A 158 -10.25 8.47 -20.87
N VAL A 159 -11.41 7.95 -20.46
CA VAL A 159 -12.34 8.64 -19.55
C VAL A 159 -12.13 8.20 -18.09
N LEU A 160 -12.64 8.98 -17.14
CA LEU A 160 -12.39 8.81 -15.71
C LEU A 160 -12.78 7.42 -15.17
N SER A 161 -13.91 6.85 -15.61
CA SER A 161 -14.30 5.47 -15.25
C SER A 161 -13.36 4.39 -15.83
N GLY A 162 -12.67 4.72 -16.92
CA GLY A 162 -11.62 3.91 -17.53
C GLY A 162 -10.25 4.06 -16.87
N ALA A 163 -10.13 4.83 -15.78
CA ALA A 163 -8.89 4.97 -15.02
C ALA A 163 -8.58 3.69 -14.20
N ILE A 164 -8.04 2.69 -14.91
CA ILE A 164 -7.86 1.32 -14.42
C ILE A 164 -6.43 0.88 -14.72
N ALA A 165 -5.72 0.36 -13.71
CA ALA A 165 -4.50 -0.39 -13.94
C ALA A 165 -4.86 -1.83 -14.34
N THR A 166 -4.28 -2.34 -15.43
CA THR A 166 -4.49 -3.71 -15.92
C THR A 166 -3.15 -4.32 -16.29
N LEU A 167 -2.96 -5.61 -15.98
CA LEU A 167 -1.77 -6.38 -16.36
C LEU A 167 -1.46 -6.22 -17.85
N ALA A 168 -0.27 -5.73 -18.15
CA ALA A 168 0.25 -5.60 -19.50
C ALA A 168 0.91 -6.90 -19.99
N GLY A 169 1.08 -7.02 -21.32
CA GLY A 169 1.68 -8.19 -21.95
C GLY A 169 0.76 -9.41 -21.95
N THR A 170 1.35 -10.61 -22.06
CA THR A 170 0.61 -11.88 -22.07
C THR A 170 0.66 -12.53 -20.70
N GLU A 171 -0.48 -13.04 -20.20
CA GLU A 171 -0.56 -13.65 -18.86
C GLU A 171 0.52 -14.70 -18.64
N ALA A 172 0.79 -15.56 -19.64
CA ALA A 172 1.82 -16.60 -19.57
C ALA A 172 3.25 -16.10 -19.26
N SER A 173 3.54 -14.82 -19.49
CA SER A 173 4.87 -14.22 -19.25
C SER A 173 4.90 -13.16 -18.15
N THR A 174 3.81 -12.43 -17.91
CA THR A 174 3.81 -11.24 -17.02
C THR A 174 3.08 -11.41 -15.70
N TRP A 175 2.25 -12.45 -15.51
CA TRP A 175 1.37 -12.53 -14.34
C TRP A 175 2.10 -12.54 -12.99
N THR A 176 3.30 -13.13 -12.94
CA THR A 176 4.13 -13.18 -11.73
C THR A 176 4.71 -11.82 -11.36
N SER A 177 4.86 -10.88 -12.30
CA SER A 177 5.36 -9.53 -12.05
C SER A 177 4.44 -8.73 -11.13
N MET A 178 3.12 -9.01 -11.14
CA MET A 178 2.17 -8.42 -10.18
C MET A 178 2.54 -8.69 -8.73
N ARG A 179 3.13 -9.85 -8.42
CA ARG A 179 3.55 -10.21 -7.05
C ARG A 179 4.68 -9.34 -6.50
N GLN A 180 5.38 -8.62 -7.37
CA GLN A 180 6.55 -7.77 -7.09
C GLN A 180 6.30 -6.30 -7.47
N SER A 181 5.07 -5.93 -7.81
CA SER A 181 4.73 -4.59 -8.30
C SER A 181 3.86 -3.84 -7.30
N GLU A 182 4.45 -2.88 -6.62
CA GLU A 182 3.75 -1.94 -5.76
C GLU A 182 3.13 -0.82 -6.63
N LEU A 183 1.81 -0.66 -6.53
CA LEU A 183 1.03 0.34 -7.28
C LEU A 183 0.32 1.23 -6.28
N PHE A 184 0.42 2.55 -6.46
CA PHE A 184 -0.27 3.55 -5.66
C PHE A 184 -1.14 4.43 -6.53
N ALA A 185 -2.24 4.93 -5.96
CA ALA A 185 -3.02 5.99 -6.58
C ALA A 185 -3.67 6.88 -5.52
N GLY A 186 -3.93 8.13 -5.90
CA GLY A 186 -4.62 9.12 -5.09
C GLY A 186 -5.24 10.15 -6.00
N SER A 187 -6.35 10.76 -5.59
CA SER A 187 -7.03 11.76 -6.41
C SER A 187 -7.63 12.90 -5.60
N THR A 188 -7.69 14.07 -6.19
CA THR A 188 -8.44 15.21 -5.65
C THR A 188 -9.25 15.90 -6.74
N VAL A 189 -10.26 16.67 -6.34
CA VAL A 189 -11.07 17.50 -7.24
C VAL A 189 -10.84 18.95 -6.85
N LEU A 190 -10.42 19.76 -7.83
CA LEU A 190 -10.31 21.21 -7.67
C LEU A 190 -11.11 21.92 -8.74
N THR A 191 -11.60 23.10 -8.40
CA THR A 191 -12.34 23.98 -9.31
C THR A 191 -11.55 25.30 -9.44
N PRO A 192 -10.69 25.44 -10.47
CA PRO A 192 -9.87 26.62 -10.67
C PRO A 192 -10.69 27.92 -10.81
N GLY A 193 -10.19 28.99 -10.20
CA GLY A 193 -10.85 30.31 -10.11
C GLY A 193 -10.04 31.44 -10.77
N THR A 194 -10.23 32.67 -10.29
CA THR A 194 -9.42 33.87 -10.64
C THR A 194 -8.35 34.18 -9.59
N THR A 195 -7.90 33.13 -8.89
CA THR A 195 -6.79 33.14 -7.96
C THR A 195 -6.18 31.74 -7.98
N PRO A 196 -4.86 31.57 -7.84
CA PRO A 196 -4.24 30.25 -7.78
C PRO A 196 -4.86 29.37 -6.69
N ILE A 197 -5.12 28.09 -7.01
CA ILE A 197 -5.73 27.12 -6.08
C ILE A 197 -4.71 26.07 -5.66
N GLN A 198 -4.79 25.63 -4.41
CA GLN A 198 -3.99 24.56 -3.85
C GLN A 198 -4.86 23.35 -3.49
N GLY A 199 -4.32 22.15 -3.65
CA GLY A 199 -4.96 20.91 -3.21
C GLY A 199 -3.95 19.84 -2.81
N ASN A 200 -4.43 18.84 -2.07
CA ASN A 200 -3.63 17.69 -1.67
C ASN A 200 -4.04 16.46 -2.47
N VAL A 201 -3.07 15.62 -2.83
CA VAL A 201 -3.30 14.29 -3.40
C VAL A 201 -2.51 13.30 -2.58
N ASP A 202 -3.21 12.56 -1.73
CA ASP A 202 -2.62 11.51 -0.90
C ASP A 202 -2.72 10.17 -1.64
N LEU A 203 -1.58 9.58 -1.98
CA LEU A 203 -1.47 8.33 -2.71
C LEU A 203 -1.40 7.15 -1.74
N TRP A 204 -2.31 6.19 -1.93
CA TRP A 204 -2.43 4.96 -1.16
C TRP A 204 -2.21 3.74 -2.07
N ARG A 205 -1.82 2.60 -1.50
CA ARG A 205 -1.63 1.38 -2.29
C ARG A 205 -2.94 0.92 -2.92
N ARG A 206 -2.88 0.52 -4.19
CA ARG A 206 -3.97 -0.16 -4.92
C ARG A 206 -3.75 -1.68 -4.99
N VAL A 207 -2.68 -2.15 -4.37
CA VAL A 207 -2.38 -3.56 -4.06
C VAL A 207 -2.61 -3.82 -2.57
N ALA A 208 -2.88 -5.08 -2.22
CA ALA A 208 -2.68 -5.61 -0.88
C ALA A 208 -1.38 -6.43 -0.86
N GLY A 209 -0.84 -6.75 0.33
CA GLY A 209 0.23 -7.72 0.48
C GLY A 209 -0.21 -8.95 1.25
N VAL A 210 0.27 -10.12 0.84
CA VAL A 210 0.08 -11.40 1.54
C VAL A 210 1.46 -11.96 1.84
N MET A 211 1.71 -12.39 3.09
CA MET A 211 2.99 -12.97 3.50
C MET A 211 2.78 -14.07 4.54
N GLY A 212 3.66 -15.06 4.55
CA GLY A 212 3.67 -16.08 5.60
C GLY A 212 5.06 -16.34 6.13
N TRP A 213 5.12 -16.71 7.41
CA TRP A 213 6.32 -17.13 8.11
C TRP A 213 6.05 -18.50 8.72
N PHE A 214 6.84 -19.50 8.35
CA PHE A 214 6.59 -20.90 8.68
C PHE A 214 7.83 -21.54 9.29
N THR A 215 7.64 -22.40 10.28
CA THR A 215 8.72 -23.13 10.95
C THR A 215 8.33 -24.59 11.18
N ASN A 216 9.30 -25.43 11.54
CA ASN A 216 9.10 -26.86 11.80
C ASN A 216 8.41 -27.60 10.64
N ILE A 217 8.86 -27.38 9.39
CA ILE A 217 8.19 -27.94 8.22
C ILE A 217 8.37 -29.47 8.20
N PRO A 218 7.28 -30.28 8.12
CA PRO A 218 7.41 -31.73 8.08
C PRO A 218 8.11 -32.16 6.78
N THR A 219 9.14 -33.01 6.89
CA THR A 219 9.91 -33.49 5.72
C THR A 219 9.12 -34.47 4.85
N GLN A 220 8.12 -35.15 5.41
CA GLN A 220 7.19 -36.02 4.70
C GLN A 220 5.78 -35.95 5.32
N ILE A 221 4.78 -36.22 4.49
CA ILE A 221 3.38 -36.43 4.90
C ILE A 221 2.89 -37.68 4.16
N GLY A 222 2.42 -38.69 4.89
CA GLY A 222 2.00 -39.98 4.30
C GLY A 222 3.12 -40.70 3.52
N GLY A 223 4.39 -40.47 3.87
CA GLY A 223 5.57 -40.95 3.14
C GLY A 223 6.01 -40.07 1.96
N THR A 224 5.14 -39.21 1.43
CA THR A 224 5.47 -38.29 0.34
C THR A 224 6.27 -37.09 0.84
N ARG A 225 7.37 -36.75 0.14
CA ARG A 225 8.23 -35.59 0.45
C ARG A 225 7.49 -34.27 0.22
N VAL A 226 7.49 -33.40 1.23
CA VAL A 226 7.10 -32.00 1.09
C VAL A 226 8.24 -31.23 0.40
N THR A 227 7.93 -30.44 -0.62
CA THR A 227 8.91 -29.64 -1.38
C THR A 227 8.56 -28.16 -1.47
N ALA A 228 7.32 -27.76 -1.18
CA ALA A 228 6.93 -26.35 -1.14
C ALA A 228 5.84 -26.06 -0.09
N ILE A 229 5.80 -24.80 0.33
CA ILE A 229 4.70 -24.19 1.08
C ILE A 229 4.05 -23.16 0.15
N ARG A 230 2.73 -23.20 0.00
CA ARG A 230 1.97 -22.22 -0.78
C ARG A 230 0.99 -21.45 0.10
N ILE A 231 0.78 -20.17 -0.24
CA ILE A 231 -0.44 -19.46 0.14
C ILE A 231 -1.27 -19.31 -1.12
N THR A 232 -2.47 -19.88 -1.11
CA THR A 232 -3.36 -20.01 -2.26
C THR A 232 -4.66 -19.26 -2.00
N LEU A 233 -5.03 -18.39 -2.95
CA LEU A 233 -6.32 -17.72 -3.03
C LEU A 233 -7.40 -18.69 -3.53
N TYR A 234 -8.63 -18.51 -3.06
CA TYR A 234 -9.79 -19.33 -3.43
C TYR A 234 -10.17 -19.25 -4.92
N THR A 235 -9.78 -18.17 -5.58
CA THR A 235 -9.98 -17.88 -7.00
C THR A 235 -8.66 -17.48 -7.64
N GLN A 236 -8.63 -17.38 -8.96
CA GLN A 236 -7.51 -16.80 -9.70
C GLN A 236 -7.36 -15.31 -9.34
N GLN A 237 -6.13 -14.82 -9.15
CA GLN A 237 -5.90 -13.41 -8.84
C GLN A 237 -6.48 -12.50 -9.94
N ASN A 238 -7.11 -11.38 -9.54
CA ASN A 238 -7.54 -10.35 -10.48
C ASN A 238 -6.35 -9.71 -11.19
N LYS A 239 -6.52 -9.34 -12.46
CA LYS A 239 -5.48 -8.66 -13.27
C LYS A 239 -5.73 -7.17 -13.49
N SER A 240 -6.85 -6.64 -13.00
CA SER A 240 -7.20 -5.22 -13.07
C SER A 240 -7.67 -4.66 -11.73
N VAL A 241 -7.38 -3.37 -11.47
CA VAL A 241 -7.82 -2.63 -10.27
C VAL A 241 -8.17 -1.18 -10.64
N PRO A 242 -9.24 -0.58 -10.07
CA PRO A 242 -9.54 0.82 -10.34
C PRO A 242 -8.52 1.72 -9.62
N LEU A 243 -8.04 2.77 -10.31
CA LEU A 243 -7.11 3.74 -9.74
C LEU A 243 -7.80 4.68 -8.76
N LEU A 244 -9.06 5.03 -9.04
CA LEU A 244 -9.95 5.67 -8.08
C LEU A 244 -10.48 4.62 -7.10
N GLN A 245 -10.34 4.87 -5.81
CA GLN A 245 -10.92 4.02 -4.77
C GLN A 245 -12.45 4.05 -4.84
N ARG A 246 -13.06 2.86 -4.80
CA ARG A 246 -14.52 2.68 -4.71
C ARG A 246 -14.92 2.31 -3.27
N SER A 247 -16.21 2.06 -3.05
CA SER A 247 -16.74 1.58 -1.77
C SER A 247 -15.97 0.36 -1.25
N GLN A 248 -15.46 0.45 -0.02
CA GLN A 248 -14.88 -0.70 0.70
C GLN A 248 -15.84 -1.24 1.77
N THR A 249 -16.64 -0.37 2.38
CA THR A 249 -17.66 -0.69 3.40
C THR A 249 -18.95 0.09 3.14
N PRO A 250 -20.14 -0.40 3.55
CA PRO A 250 -20.40 -1.74 4.11
C PRO A 250 -20.36 -2.84 3.04
N VAL A 251 -20.41 -2.49 1.75
CA VAL A 251 -20.25 -3.42 0.63
C VAL A 251 -18.91 -3.16 -0.05
N PHE A 252 -18.07 -4.19 -0.08
CA PHE A 252 -16.79 -4.15 -0.78
C PHE A 252 -17.00 -4.21 -2.31
N ALA A 253 -16.67 -3.11 -2.98
CA ALA A 253 -16.74 -2.91 -4.43
C ALA A 253 -15.44 -2.34 -5.02
N ASP A 254 -14.38 -2.23 -4.22
CA ASP A 254 -13.07 -1.67 -4.59
C ASP A 254 -12.16 -2.68 -5.33
N TYR A 255 -12.74 -3.34 -6.33
CA TYR A 255 -12.08 -4.32 -7.18
C TYR A 255 -12.66 -4.29 -8.60
N ILE A 256 -12.02 -5.03 -9.52
CA ILE A 256 -12.59 -5.37 -10.82
C ILE A 256 -12.50 -6.89 -10.96
N ASN A 257 -13.65 -7.56 -11.12
CA ASN A 257 -13.69 -9.00 -11.37
C ASN A 257 -13.01 -9.30 -12.73
N SER A 258 -11.77 -9.73 -12.67
CA SER A 258 -10.85 -9.86 -13.80
C SER A 258 -9.86 -11.01 -13.57
N PRO A 259 -10.32 -12.22 -13.22
CA PRO A 259 -9.43 -13.33 -12.90
C PRO A 259 -8.43 -13.62 -14.03
N LEU A 260 -7.20 -13.93 -13.65
CA LEU A 260 -6.25 -14.61 -14.52
C LEU A 260 -6.86 -15.92 -15.05
N THR A 261 -6.47 -16.31 -16.25
CA THR A 261 -6.85 -17.57 -16.89
C THR A 261 -5.72 -18.60 -16.85
N ILE A 262 -4.48 -18.18 -16.55
CA ILE A 262 -3.31 -19.05 -16.42
C ILE A 262 -3.39 -20.02 -15.22
N THR A 263 -2.94 -21.26 -15.42
CA THR A 263 -2.81 -22.26 -14.34
C THR A 263 -1.87 -21.76 -13.25
N GLY A 264 -2.31 -21.83 -11.99
CA GLY A 264 -1.54 -21.40 -10.83
C GLY A 264 -1.62 -19.90 -10.52
N GLY A 265 -2.38 -19.11 -11.29
CA GLY A 265 -2.65 -17.68 -11.02
C GLY A 265 -3.36 -17.38 -9.68
N ASN A 266 -3.82 -18.42 -8.98
CA ASN A 266 -4.40 -18.37 -7.64
C ASN A 266 -3.36 -18.61 -6.53
N VAL A 267 -2.17 -19.11 -6.84
CA VAL A 267 -1.06 -19.17 -5.89
C VAL A 267 -0.52 -17.76 -5.74
N LEU A 268 -0.45 -17.24 -4.51
CA LEU A 268 0.11 -15.91 -4.23
C LEU A 268 1.58 -16.04 -3.82
N VAL A 269 1.82 -16.89 -2.81
CA VAL A 269 3.16 -17.20 -2.27
C VAL A 269 3.51 -18.65 -2.56
N ASN A 270 4.76 -18.93 -2.94
CA ASN A 270 5.27 -20.28 -3.16
C ASN A 270 6.73 -20.38 -2.70
N ILE A 271 6.91 -20.86 -1.47
CA ILE A 271 8.20 -21.02 -0.79
C ILE A 271 8.73 -22.43 -1.07
N ALA A 272 9.93 -22.55 -1.65
CA ALA A 272 10.61 -23.84 -1.76
C ALA A 272 11.07 -24.33 -0.37
N VAL A 273 10.89 -25.62 -0.08
CA VAL A 273 11.34 -26.26 1.16
C VAL A 273 12.66 -26.99 0.88
N PRO A 274 13.80 -26.52 1.43
CA PRO A 274 15.09 -27.17 1.22
C PRO A 274 15.14 -28.58 1.81
N THR A 275 15.89 -29.48 1.16
CA THR A 275 16.18 -30.80 1.76
C THR A 275 17.02 -30.60 3.01
N GLY A 276 16.61 -31.22 4.13
CA GLY A 276 17.29 -31.09 5.41
C GLY A 276 17.00 -29.78 6.16
N VAL A 277 15.93 -29.05 5.80
CA VAL A 277 15.47 -27.90 6.59
C VAL A 277 15.33 -28.26 8.07
N LEU A 278 15.96 -27.48 8.96
CA LEU A 278 15.94 -27.77 10.39
C LEU A 278 14.61 -27.31 11.00
N PRO A 279 14.10 -27.99 12.04
CA PRO A 279 12.84 -27.61 12.68
C PRO A 279 12.73 -26.16 13.17
N VAL A 280 13.87 -25.51 13.45
CA VAL A 280 13.96 -24.11 13.91
C VAL A 280 14.07 -23.10 12.75
N THR A 281 14.28 -23.56 11.51
CA THR A 281 14.45 -22.66 10.36
C THR A 281 13.12 -22.02 9.99
N VAL A 282 13.05 -20.69 10.08
CA VAL A 282 11.92 -19.93 9.55
C VAL A 282 12.07 -19.75 8.05
N LEU A 283 11.09 -20.25 7.29
CA LEU A 283 10.94 -19.96 5.87
C LEU A 283 9.82 -18.94 5.71
N SER A 284 10.07 -17.86 4.95
CA SER A 284 9.11 -16.78 4.75
C SER A 284 9.21 -16.16 3.37
N GLN A 285 8.06 -15.77 2.82
CA GLN A 285 7.95 -15.04 1.56
C GLN A 285 6.58 -14.37 1.50
N GLY A 286 6.50 -13.26 0.76
CA GLY A 286 5.24 -12.59 0.45
C GLY A 286 5.03 -12.37 -1.05
N SER A 287 3.96 -11.66 -1.36
CA SER A 287 3.58 -11.19 -2.70
C SER A 287 2.59 -10.04 -2.57
N TYR A 288 2.65 -9.07 -3.49
CA TYR A 288 1.51 -8.19 -3.74
C TYR A 288 0.39 -8.95 -4.48
N VAL A 289 -0.85 -8.53 -4.23
CA VAL A 289 -2.07 -9.11 -4.79
C VAL A 289 -3.07 -7.98 -5.07
N LEU A 290 -3.75 -8.03 -6.22
CA LEU A 290 -4.83 -7.08 -6.53
C LEU A 290 -6.09 -7.42 -5.72
N PRO A 291 -6.97 -6.44 -5.40
CA PRO A 291 -8.10 -6.67 -4.53
C PRO A 291 -9.09 -7.71 -5.07
N VAL A 292 -9.69 -8.50 -4.18
CA VAL A 292 -10.59 -9.63 -4.48
C VAL A 292 -11.73 -9.64 -3.47
N PRO A 293 -13.00 -9.85 -3.86
CA PRO A 293 -14.09 -9.98 -2.90
C PRO A 293 -13.92 -11.24 -2.04
N SER A 294 -14.71 -11.35 -0.97
CA SER A 294 -14.87 -12.61 -0.25
C SER A 294 -15.53 -13.68 -1.15
N PRO A 295 -15.35 -14.97 -0.85
CA PRO A 295 -16.16 -16.03 -1.46
C PRO A 295 -17.66 -15.77 -1.28
N THR A 296 -18.46 -16.14 -2.27
CA THR A 296 -19.93 -16.11 -2.14
C THR A 296 -20.39 -17.21 -1.18
N PRO A 297 -21.45 -17.00 -0.36
CA PRO A 297 -22.02 -18.07 0.47
C PRO A 297 -22.34 -19.33 -0.33
N GLY A 298 -21.92 -20.50 0.19
CA GLY A 298 -22.02 -21.78 -0.52
C GLY A 298 -20.96 -22.02 -1.62
N GLY A 299 -20.00 -21.10 -1.79
CA GLY A 299 -18.85 -21.23 -2.69
C GLY A 299 -17.66 -21.93 -2.03
N ALA A 300 -16.45 -21.42 -2.28
CA ALA A 300 -15.24 -21.90 -1.58
C ALA A 300 -15.29 -21.51 -0.10
N ASN A 301 -14.92 -22.45 0.79
CA ASN A 301 -14.99 -22.29 2.25
C ASN A 301 -13.76 -21.61 2.88
N TYR A 302 -13.06 -20.77 2.11
CA TYR A 302 -11.86 -20.03 2.50
C TYR A 302 -11.61 -18.90 1.51
N THR A 303 -10.95 -17.83 1.95
CA THR A 303 -10.38 -16.80 1.08
C THR A 303 -8.93 -17.15 0.74
N LEU A 304 -8.13 -17.41 1.78
CA LEU A 304 -6.74 -17.85 1.71
C LEU A 304 -6.58 -19.20 2.41
N LYS A 305 -5.67 -20.04 1.91
CA LYS A 305 -5.23 -21.27 2.58
C LYS A 305 -3.72 -21.42 2.48
N VAL A 306 -3.12 -22.06 3.48
CA VAL A 306 -1.74 -22.54 3.44
C VAL A 306 -1.73 -24.01 3.02
N GLU A 307 -0.84 -24.37 2.10
CA GLU A 307 -0.72 -25.73 1.58
C GLU A 307 0.73 -26.21 1.63
N LEU A 308 0.93 -27.45 2.09
CA LEU A 308 2.19 -28.16 1.94
C LEU A 308 2.06 -29.06 0.71
N THR A 309 2.96 -28.92 -0.27
CA THR A 309 2.85 -29.67 -1.54
C THR A 309 4.05 -30.57 -1.82
N ASP A 310 3.81 -31.59 -2.64
CA ASP A 310 4.85 -32.40 -3.27
C ASP A 310 5.50 -31.67 -4.46
N ALA A 311 6.46 -32.36 -5.11
CA ALA A 311 7.23 -31.86 -6.26
C ALA A 311 6.36 -31.65 -7.51
N SER A 312 5.26 -32.39 -7.65
CA SER A 312 4.27 -32.24 -8.72
C SER A 312 3.30 -31.10 -8.44
N GLY A 313 3.32 -30.53 -7.23
CA GLY A 313 2.45 -29.45 -6.80
C GLY A 313 1.12 -29.90 -6.22
N ASN A 314 0.93 -31.18 -5.92
CA ASN A 314 -0.26 -31.70 -5.24
C ASN A 314 -0.25 -31.30 -3.76
N ALA A 315 -1.39 -30.89 -3.22
CA ALA A 315 -1.52 -30.59 -1.79
C ALA A 315 -1.49 -31.89 -0.96
N LEU A 316 -0.52 -31.99 -0.05
CA LEU A 316 -0.39 -33.07 0.94
C LEU A 316 -1.09 -32.72 2.26
N ARG A 317 -1.25 -31.42 2.53
CA ARG A 317 -2.01 -30.86 3.67
C ARG A 317 -2.41 -29.44 3.32
N SER A 318 -3.65 -29.07 3.59
CA SER A 318 -4.17 -27.70 3.44
C SER A 318 -4.77 -27.23 4.76
N ILE A 319 -4.55 -25.97 5.11
CA ILE A 319 -5.02 -25.32 6.35
C ILE A 319 -5.64 -23.99 5.96
N ARG A 320 -6.88 -23.72 6.39
CA ARG A 320 -7.56 -22.47 6.05
C ARG A 320 -6.99 -21.29 6.84
N VAL A 321 -6.90 -20.13 6.21
CA VAL A 321 -6.55 -18.88 6.90
C VAL A 321 -7.83 -18.20 7.36
N THR A 322 -7.87 -17.79 8.62
CA THR A 322 -8.96 -17.00 9.22
C THR A 322 -8.45 -15.64 9.65
N LEU A 323 -9.27 -14.59 9.60
CA LEU A 323 -8.98 -13.36 10.33
C LEU A 323 -9.40 -13.49 11.81
N SER A 324 -8.97 -12.54 12.65
CA SER A 324 -9.43 -12.45 14.03
C SER A 324 -10.86 -11.89 14.12
N ASP A 325 -11.60 -12.21 15.18
CA ASP A 325 -12.96 -11.67 15.40
C ASP A 325 -13.00 -10.15 15.64
N SER A 326 -11.85 -9.53 15.91
CA SER A 326 -11.67 -8.08 16.09
C SER A 326 -11.23 -7.34 14.81
N ASP A 327 -11.25 -8.02 13.67
CA ASP A 327 -10.79 -7.49 12.38
C ASP A 327 -11.96 -6.84 11.63
N ASP A 328 -11.83 -5.59 11.21
CA ASP A 328 -12.91 -4.84 10.53
C ASP A 328 -13.23 -5.37 9.12
N SER A 329 -12.41 -6.28 8.59
CA SER A 329 -12.68 -7.01 7.35
C SER A 329 -13.22 -8.44 7.57
N ASN A 330 -13.38 -8.87 8.82
CA ASN A 330 -14.03 -10.13 9.16
C ASN A 330 -15.55 -9.95 9.19
N SER A 331 -16.26 -10.50 8.21
CA SER A 331 -17.71 -10.37 8.08
C SER A 331 -18.54 -11.26 9.03
N SER A 332 -17.93 -11.93 10.02
CA SER A 332 -18.58 -12.92 10.89
C SER A 332 -19.61 -12.38 11.90
N GLY A 333 -20.15 -11.16 11.73
CA GLY A 333 -21.12 -10.57 12.67
C GLY A 333 -22.03 -9.44 12.14
N GLU A 334 -21.65 -8.70 11.09
CA GLU A 334 -22.35 -7.45 10.72
C GLU A 334 -23.25 -7.56 9.47
N GLY A 335 -23.49 -8.78 8.98
CA GLY A 335 -24.52 -9.05 7.98
C GLY A 335 -25.93 -9.07 8.60
N GLY A 336 -26.62 -7.92 8.59
CA GLY A 336 -28.02 -7.77 9.05
C GLY A 336 -29.09 -8.53 8.24
N THR A 337 -28.71 -9.61 7.56
CA THR A 337 -29.55 -10.49 6.72
C THR A 337 -30.05 -11.73 7.47
N GLY A 338 -29.52 -12.02 8.66
CA GLY A 338 -29.83 -13.24 9.42
C GLY A 338 -29.24 -14.53 8.85
N ILE A 339 -28.35 -14.43 7.86
CA ILE A 339 -27.62 -15.57 7.30
C ILE A 339 -26.34 -15.77 8.12
N ILE A 340 -26.28 -16.87 8.87
CA ILE A 340 -25.04 -17.31 9.51
C ILE A 340 -24.13 -17.88 8.42
N ASP A 341 -22.99 -17.24 8.16
CA ASP A 341 -21.93 -17.83 7.34
C ASP A 341 -21.18 -18.89 8.19
N PRO A 342 -21.29 -20.19 7.90
CA PRO A 342 -20.66 -21.24 8.70
C PRO A 342 -19.13 -21.21 8.62
N ASP A 343 -18.56 -20.51 7.64
CA ASP A 343 -17.13 -20.37 7.42
C ASP A 343 -16.62 -18.95 7.73
N GLY A 344 -17.48 -18.08 8.28
CA GLY A 344 -17.35 -16.61 8.37
C GLY A 344 -15.94 -16.03 8.52
N ALA A 345 -15.18 -16.41 9.56
CA ALA A 345 -13.82 -15.88 9.77
C ALA A 345 -12.80 -16.25 8.67
N SER A 346 -13.10 -17.26 7.84
CA SER A 346 -12.32 -17.64 6.65
C SER A 346 -12.75 -16.89 5.39
N HIS A 347 -13.89 -16.19 5.42
CA HIS A 347 -14.46 -15.41 4.33
C HIS A 347 -14.27 -13.91 4.58
N PHE A 348 -13.32 -13.32 3.86
CA PHE A 348 -12.96 -11.92 3.97
C PHE A 348 -12.52 -11.39 2.60
N PRO A 349 -12.75 -10.12 2.27
CA PRO A 349 -12.18 -9.54 1.06
C PRO A 349 -10.66 -9.35 1.21
N ILE A 350 -9.94 -9.45 0.10
CA ILE A 350 -8.60 -8.90 -0.04
C ILE A 350 -8.74 -7.44 -0.45
N VAL A 351 -8.47 -6.52 0.48
CA VAL A 351 -8.67 -5.07 0.32
C VAL A 351 -7.34 -4.38 0.00
N ALA A 352 -7.35 -3.41 -0.92
CA ALA A 352 -6.18 -2.59 -1.22
C ALA A 352 -5.64 -1.86 0.02
N ASN A 353 -4.34 -1.56 0.06
CA ASN A 353 -3.68 -0.88 1.18
C ASN A 353 -3.79 -1.63 2.51
N ARG A 354 -3.76 -2.98 2.45
CA ARG A 354 -3.75 -3.87 3.61
C ARG A 354 -2.72 -4.98 3.48
N PHE A 355 -2.31 -5.53 4.61
CA PHE A 355 -1.34 -6.61 4.75
C PHE A 355 -1.91 -7.77 5.55
N TYR A 356 -1.94 -8.95 4.92
CA TYR A 356 -2.44 -10.20 5.47
C TYR A 356 -1.24 -11.08 5.86
N GLY A 357 -0.89 -11.07 7.15
CA GLY A 357 0.26 -11.81 7.70
C GLY A 357 -0.14 -13.15 8.28
N VAL A 358 0.30 -14.26 7.67
CA VAL A 358 0.11 -15.62 8.19
C VAL A 358 1.26 -15.98 9.13
N GLY A 359 1.04 -15.71 10.42
CA GLY A 359 2.10 -15.66 11.43
C GLY A 359 2.96 -14.39 11.31
N SER A 360 4.03 -14.32 12.08
CA SER A 360 5.01 -13.22 12.03
C SER A 360 6.45 -13.73 12.04
N LYS A 361 7.41 -12.82 11.86
CA LYS A 361 8.84 -13.14 11.99
C LYS A 361 9.21 -13.63 13.39
N LEU A 362 8.51 -13.15 14.42
CA LEU A 362 8.74 -13.52 15.82
C LEU A 362 7.90 -14.73 16.24
N LEU A 363 6.66 -14.82 15.76
CA LEU A 363 5.75 -15.95 15.92
C LEU A 363 5.44 -16.63 14.56
N PRO A 364 6.38 -17.38 13.98
CA PRO A 364 6.14 -18.14 12.76
C PRO A 364 5.16 -19.30 13.02
N ILE A 365 4.33 -19.63 12.03
CA ILE A 365 3.40 -20.76 12.12
C ILE A 365 4.19 -22.08 12.11
N ASN A 366 4.09 -22.83 13.21
CA ASN A 366 4.64 -24.18 13.31
C ASN A 366 3.77 -25.17 12.52
N LEU A 367 4.30 -25.74 11.43
CA LEU A 367 3.58 -26.67 10.56
C LEU A 367 3.82 -28.16 10.85
N GLY A 368 4.76 -28.48 11.75
CA GLY A 368 5.20 -29.85 12.05
C GLY A 368 4.38 -30.58 13.12
N GLY A 369 3.29 -29.97 13.58
CA GLY A 369 2.33 -30.65 14.45
C GLY A 369 1.76 -31.93 13.79
N THR A 370 1.65 -32.99 14.60
CA THR A 370 0.92 -34.22 14.25
C THR A 370 -0.60 -34.04 14.31
N VAL A 371 -1.07 -33.11 15.15
CA VAL A 371 -2.48 -32.67 15.16
C VAL A 371 -2.74 -31.84 13.90
N LEU A 372 -3.70 -32.29 13.08
CA LEU A 372 -4.18 -31.53 11.93
C LEU A 372 -4.92 -30.27 12.42
N ARG A 373 -4.34 -29.10 12.16
CA ARG A 373 -5.04 -27.82 12.33
C ARG A 373 -6.01 -27.62 11.17
N SER A 374 -7.26 -27.30 11.45
CA SER A 374 -8.26 -26.94 10.45
C SER A 374 -8.11 -25.48 9.97
N THR A 375 -7.65 -24.59 10.86
CA THR A 375 -7.45 -23.17 10.62
C THR A 375 -6.11 -22.66 11.19
N ILE A 376 -5.66 -21.52 10.70
CA ILE A 376 -4.61 -20.66 11.26
C ILE A 376 -5.04 -19.20 11.09
N SER A 377 -4.78 -18.37 12.10
CA SER A 377 -5.08 -16.95 11.99
C SER A 377 -4.07 -16.23 11.10
N ALA A 378 -4.56 -15.28 10.32
CA ALA A 378 -3.79 -14.13 9.86
C ALA A 378 -4.22 -12.87 10.62
N ASP A 379 -3.29 -11.96 10.82
CA ASP A 379 -3.58 -10.59 11.23
C ASP A 379 -3.73 -9.74 9.94
N ASN A 380 -4.81 -8.97 9.80
CA ASN A 380 -4.95 -7.95 8.77
C ASN A 380 -4.58 -6.57 9.32
N LYS A 381 -3.71 -5.82 8.63
CA LYS A 381 -3.15 -4.56 9.10
C LYS A 381 -3.01 -3.52 8.00
N SER A 382 -3.11 -2.23 8.34
CA SER A 382 -2.80 -1.11 7.43
C SER A 382 -1.30 -1.01 7.11
N ALA A 383 -0.44 -1.44 8.05
CA ALA A 383 1.01 -1.41 7.95
C ALA A 383 1.67 -2.76 8.32
N TRP A 384 2.90 -2.99 7.86
CA TRP A 384 3.68 -4.20 8.18
C TRP A 384 4.18 -4.24 9.64
N GLU A 385 4.21 -3.12 10.36
CA GLU A 385 4.76 -3.04 11.73
C GLU A 385 3.90 -3.80 12.74
N ASP A 386 2.59 -3.62 12.65
CA ASP A 386 1.59 -4.13 13.58
C ASP A 386 1.51 -5.67 13.64
N LEU A 387 2.18 -6.35 12.70
CA LEU A 387 2.36 -7.81 12.68
C LEU A 387 3.51 -8.27 13.58
N ARG A 388 4.27 -7.35 14.21
CA ARG A 388 5.42 -7.66 15.07
C ARG A 388 5.11 -7.63 16.57
N GLU A 389 3.98 -7.05 16.98
CA GLU A 389 3.65 -6.84 18.40
C GLU A 389 2.92 -8.03 19.06
N LYS A 390 2.85 -9.17 18.34
CA LYS A 390 2.41 -10.46 18.84
C LYS A 390 3.50 -11.51 18.57
#